data_AF-A0A7W0I794-F1
#
_entry.id   AF-A0A7W0I794-F1
#
_cell.length_a   1.000
_cell.length_b   1.000
_cell.length_c   1.000
_cell.angle_alpha   90.00
_cell.angle_beta   90.00
_cell.angle_gamma   90.00
#
_symmetry.space_group_name_H-M   'P 1'
#
loop_
_entity.id
_entity.type
_entity.pdbx_description
1 polymer ?
#
loop_
_entity_poly.entity_id
_entity_poly.type
_entity_poly.pdbx_seq_one_letter_code
_entity_poly.pdbx_strand_id
1 'polypeptide(L)'
;MATVELRFSALPEHVRTARLVAAAVARRAGVDEAVLDEVRLAVGEACSRAVGLHQSGGVTAPVRVVLTEEEKQFSIEVGDEVPHAAASHGAPGADGVAADELEPEEDEMGLAVISGLVDDVEVRADEHGGLIRMSWPTASAAVLP
;
A
#
# COMPACT_ATOMS: atom_id res chain seq x y z
N MET A 1 0.63 20.83 4.11
CA MET A 1 0.98 19.59 3.41
C MET A 1 2.42 19.25 3.74
N ALA A 2 2.64 18.20 4.53
CA ALA A 2 3.96 17.66 4.80
C ALA A 2 4.02 16.24 4.21
N THR A 3 5.13 15.92 3.54
CA THR A 3 5.32 14.61 2.89
C THR A 3 6.58 13.95 3.42
N VAL A 4 6.48 12.67 3.74
CA VAL A 4 7.60 11.81 4.08
C VAL A 4 7.68 10.72 3.01
N GLU A 5 8.86 10.50 2.45
CA GLU A 5 9.10 9.43 1.48
C GLU A 5 10.12 8.44 2.04
N LEU A 6 9.77 7.16 1.98
CA LEU A 6 10.63 6.03 2.32
C LEU A 6 10.85 5.19 1.06
N ARG A 7 12.11 4.85 0.78
CA ARG A 7 12.48 3.90 -0.27
C ARG A 7 13.37 2.83 0.31
N PHE A 8 13.08 1.57 0.01
CA PHE A 8 13.83 0.43 0.54
C PHE A 8 13.88 -0.73 -0.45
N SER A 9 14.94 -1.54 -0.38
CA SER A 9 15.07 -2.76 -1.18
C SER A 9 13.96 -3.75 -0.85
N ALA A 10 13.48 -4.53 -1.81
CA ALA A 10 12.38 -5.48 -1.60
C ALA A 10 12.76 -6.72 -0.76
N LEU A 11 13.02 -6.48 0.53
CA LEU A 11 13.38 -7.48 1.52
C LEU A 11 12.32 -7.47 2.65
N PRO A 12 11.80 -8.65 3.08
CA PRO A 12 10.77 -8.71 4.11
C PRO A 12 11.18 -8.05 5.44
N GLU A 13 12.48 -8.00 5.73
CA GLU A 13 13.05 -7.31 6.89
C GLU A 13 12.76 -5.80 6.92
N HIS A 14 12.53 -5.16 5.77
CA HIS A 14 12.26 -3.73 5.68
C HIS A 14 10.77 -3.39 5.89
N VAL A 15 9.86 -4.36 5.75
CA VAL A 15 8.42 -4.18 6.01
C VAL A 15 8.17 -3.69 7.44
N ARG A 16 8.91 -4.25 8.42
CA ARG A 16 8.82 -3.81 9.82
C ARG A 16 9.20 -2.34 9.98
N THR A 17 10.22 -1.88 9.26
CA THR A 17 10.67 -0.48 9.30
C THR A 17 9.59 0.44 8.72
N ALA A 18 8.98 0.06 7.58
CA ALA A 18 7.89 0.81 6.98
C ALA A 18 6.71 0.97 7.96
N ARG A 19 6.31 -0.11 8.65
CA ARG A 19 5.23 -0.07 9.67
C ARG A 19 5.54 0.89 10.83
N LEU A 20 6.79 0.91 11.31
CA LEU A 20 7.20 1.80 12.40
C LEU A 20 7.19 3.27 11.98
N VAL A 21 7.70 3.57 10.78
CA VAL A 21 7.68 4.92 10.21
C VAL A 21 6.23 5.37 9.99
N ALA A 22 5.39 4.52 9.40
CA ALA A 22 3.99 4.83 9.15
C ALA A 22 3.23 5.18 10.42
N ALA A 23 3.35 4.38 11.47
CA ALA A 23 2.69 4.67 12.74
C ALA A 23 3.19 5.98 13.38
N ALA A 24 4.50 6.25 13.30
CA ALA A 24 5.06 7.49 13.85
C ALA A 24 4.57 8.73 13.09
N VAL A 25 4.49 8.64 11.76
CA VAL A 25 3.99 9.74 10.92
C VAL A 25 2.48 9.92 11.08
N ALA A 26 1.70 8.83 11.11
CA ALA A 26 0.25 8.87 11.32
C ALA A 26 -0.11 9.52 12.66
N ARG A 27 0.57 9.12 13.75
CA ARG A 27 0.39 9.75 15.07
C ARG A 27 0.71 11.25 15.03
N ARG A 28 1.78 11.64 14.33
CA ARG A 28 2.16 13.05 14.17
C ARG A 28 1.11 13.83 13.37
N ALA A 29 0.55 13.22 12.33
CA ALA A 29 -0.52 13.77 11.50
C ALA A 29 -1.88 13.85 12.22
N GLY A 30 -1.97 13.34 13.46
CA GLY A 30 -3.17 13.40 14.27
C GLY A 30 -4.20 12.32 13.93
N VAL A 31 -3.81 11.22 13.30
CA VAL A 31 -4.65 10.01 13.20
C VAL A 31 -4.94 9.49 14.62
N ASP A 32 -6.16 9.01 14.86
CA ASP A 32 -6.57 8.49 16.17
C ASP A 32 -5.65 7.33 16.61
N GLU A 33 -5.23 7.33 17.88
CA GLU A 33 -4.40 6.27 18.45
C GLU A 33 -5.09 4.90 18.35
N ALA A 34 -6.43 4.86 18.40
CA ALA A 34 -7.23 3.63 18.30
C ALA A 34 -7.05 2.89 16.96
N VAL A 35 -6.76 3.61 15.87
CA VAL A 35 -6.61 3.01 14.53
C VAL A 35 -5.14 2.83 14.12
N LEU A 36 -4.17 3.18 14.97
CA LEU A 36 -2.75 3.05 14.60
C LEU A 36 -2.29 1.60 14.43
N ASP A 37 -2.93 0.64 15.10
CA ASP A 37 -2.67 -0.78 14.87
C ASP A 37 -3.19 -1.24 13.49
N GLU A 38 -4.31 -0.66 13.04
CA GLU A 38 -4.89 -0.86 11.71
C GLU A 38 -3.97 -0.26 10.63
N VAL A 39 -3.47 0.97 10.84
CA VAL A 39 -2.45 1.60 9.97
C VAL A 39 -1.22 0.69 9.83
N ARG A 40 -0.71 0.15 10.93
CA ARG A 40 0.46 -0.74 10.92
C ARG A 40 0.17 -2.03 10.16
N LEU A 41 -1.03 -2.58 10.26
CA LEU A 41 -1.40 -3.81 9.57
C LEU A 41 -1.59 -3.55 8.08
N ALA A 42 -2.34 -2.51 7.69
CA ALA A 42 -2.57 -2.15 6.30
C ALA A 42 -1.27 -1.85 5.54
N VAL A 43 -0.35 -1.08 6.15
CA VAL A 43 0.99 -0.84 5.58
C VAL A 43 1.81 -2.12 5.50
N GLY A 44 1.64 -3.02 6.47
CA GLY A 44 2.28 -4.34 6.46
C GLY A 44 1.86 -5.16 5.26
N GLU A 45 0.56 -5.31 5.03
CA GLU A 45 0.01 -6.05 3.89
C GLU A 45 0.43 -5.43 2.55
N ALA A 46 0.29 -4.11 2.41
CA ALA A 46 0.65 -3.41 1.18
C ALA A 46 2.16 -3.54 0.85
N CYS A 47 3.02 -3.41 1.86
CA CYS A 47 4.47 -3.57 1.66
C CYS A 47 4.86 -5.03 1.43
N SER A 48 4.22 -6.00 2.09
CA SER A 48 4.47 -7.43 1.86
C SER A 48 4.14 -7.83 0.43
N ARG A 49 2.99 -7.37 -0.09
CA ARG A 49 2.60 -7.55 -1.49
C ARG A 49 3.64 -6.96 -2.44
N ALA A 50 4.02 -5.69 -2.25
CA ALA A 50 5.04 -5.05 -3.09
C ALA A 50 6.37 -5.82 -3.06
N VAL A 51 6.83 -6.26 -1.89
CA VAL A 51 8.04 -7.07 -1.74
C VAL A 51 7.93 -8.40 -2.49
N GLY A 52 6.78 -9.08 -2.39
CA GLY A 52 6.54 -10.33 -3.11
C GLY A 52 6.58 -10.16 -4.62
N LEU A 53 5.94 -9.12 -5.16
CA LEU A 53 5.93 -8.81 -6.60
C LEU A 53 7.33 -8.50 -7.14
N HIS A 54 8.18 -7.85 -6.35
CA HIS A 54 9.58 -7.63 -6.74
C HIS A 54 10.37 -8.93 -6.81
N GLN A 55 10.16 -9.81 -5.83
CA GLN A 55 10.89 -11.07 -5.74
C GLN A 55 10.53 -12.02 -6.88
N SER A 56 9.24 -12.14 -7.22
CA SER A 56 8.79 -12.94 -8.37
C SER A 56 9.15 -12.28 -9.70
N GLY A 57 9.04 -10.95 -9.80
CA GLY A 57 9.34 -10.19 -11.03
C GLY A 57 10.82 -9.93 -11.29
N GLY A 58 11.72 -10.26 -10.35
CA GLY A 58 13.15 -9.96 -10.45
C GLY A 58 13.47 -8.46 -10.49
N VAL A 59 12.60 -7.63 -9.90
CA VAL A 59 12.74 -6.17 -9.90
C VAL A 59 13.74 -5.75 -8.83
N THR A 60 14.65 -4.83 -9.19
CA THR A 60 15.70 -4.31 -8.30
C THR A 60 15.51 -2.85 -7.92
N ALA A 61 14.50 -2.20 -8.50
CA ALA A 61 14.05 -0.88 -8.06
C ALA A 61 13.58 -0.95 -6.60
N PRO A 62 13.66 0.13 -5.82
CA PRO A 62 13.20 0.12 -4.44
C PRO A 62 11.67 0.20 -4.36
N VAL A 63 11.08 -0.45 -3.37
CA VAL A 63 9.68 -0.20 -2.97
C VAL A 63 9.59 1.25 -2.48
N ARG A 64 8.57 1.97 -2.94
CA ARG A 64 8.33 3.37 -2.60
C ARG A 64 7.12 3.50 -1.69
N VAL A 65 7.29 4.17 -0.55
CA VAL A 65 6.22 4.49 0.39
C VAL A 65 6.17 5.99 0.64
N VAL A 66 5.06 6.63 0.28
CA VAL A 66 4.83 8.07 0.51
C VAL A 66 3.77 8.24 1.57
N LEU A 67 4.03 9.08 2.55
CA LEU A 67 3.11 9.41 3.62
C LEU A 67 2.82 10.90 3.55
N THR A 68 1.57 11.26 3.32
CA THR A 68 1.14 12.65 3.10
C THR A 68 0.18 13.07 4.20
N GLU A 69 0.54 14.17 4.87
CA GLU A 69 -0.27 14.82 5.89
C GLU A 69 -0.97 16.04 5.29
N GLU A 70 -2.30 15.98 5.28
CA GLU A 70 -3.20 17.06 4.89
C GLU A 70 -4.01 17.54 6.11
N GLU A 71 -4.78 18.63 5.97
CA GLU A 71 -5.50 19.22 7.10
C GLU A 71 -6.50 18.25 7.76
N LYS A 72 -7.14 17.40 6.97
CA LYS A 72 -8.23 16.52 7.41
C LYS A 72 -7.99 15.04 7.15
N GLN A 73 -6.94 14.72 6.41
CA GLN A 73 -6.68 13.37 5.95
C GLN A 73 -5.19 13.08 6.01
N PHE A 74 -4.88 11.85 6.36
CA PHE A 74 -3.56 11.27 6.25
C PHE A 74 -3.63 10.16 5.21
N SER A 75 -2.73 10.17 4.23
CA SER A 75 -2.67 9.13 3.20
C SER A 75 -1.30 8.46 3.14
N ILE A 76 -1.31 7.18 2.77
CA ILE A 76 -0.11 6.40 2.48
C ILE A 76 -0.25 5.80 1.09
N GLU A 77 0.76 5.98 0.26
CA GLU A 77 0.88 5.35 -1.04
C GLU A 77 2.04 4.35 -1.01
N VAL A 78 1.78 3.10 -1.38
CA VAL A 78 2.78 2.05 -1.58
C VAL A 78 2.85 1.71 -3.06
N GLY A 79 3.98 2.03 -3.69
CA GLY A 79 4.26 1.75 -5.08
C GLY A 79 5.28 0.62 -5.22
N ASP A 80 4.97 -0.35 -6.08
CA ASP A 80 5.89 -1.45 -6.38
C ASP A 80 6.80 -1.16 -7.58
N GLU A 81 6.51 -0.23 -8.49
CA GLU A 81 7.37 -0.01 -9.68
C GLU A 81 7.61 -1.32 -10.50
N VAL A 82 6.76 -2.35 -10.36
CA VAL A 82 6.84 -3.65 -11.05
C VAL A 82 5.99 -3.57 -12.31
N PRO A 83 6.59 -3.50 -13.52
CA PRO A 83 5.83 -3.33 -14.75
C PRO A 83 4.79 -4.43 -14.92
N HIS A 84 3.51 -4.06 -14.93
CA HIS A 84 2.47 -4.99 -15.35
C HIS A 84 2.44 -5.05 -16.87
N ALA A 85 2.48 -6.26 -17.44
CA ALA A 85 2.17 -6.42 -18.86
C ALA A 85 0.76 -5.84 -19.07
N ALA A 86 0.66 -4.78 -19.89
CA ALA A 86 -0.60 -4.10 -20.13
C ALA A 86 -1.66 -5.15 -20.50
N ALA A 87 -2.64 -5.35 -19.60
CA ALA A 87 -3.76 -6.23 -19.87
C ALA A 87 -4.48 -5.66 -21.09
N SER A 88 -4.21 -6.23 -22.27
CA SER A 88 -4.90 -5.88 -23.49
C SER A 88 -6.39 -6.04 -23.23
N HIS A 89 -7.15 -4.94 -23.33
CA HIS A 89 -8.60 -4.95 -23.24
C HIS A 89 -9.18 -6.02 -24.19
N GLY A 90 -9.58 -7.15 -23.64
CA GLY A 90 -10.06 -8.29 -24.39
C GLY A 90 -11.03 -9.13 -23.56
N ALA A 91 -12.32 -8.80 -23.67
CA ALA A 91 -13.52 -9.60 -23.37
C ALA A 91 -13.65 -10.28 -21.98
N PRO A 92 -14.85 -10.31 -21.37
CA PRO A 92 -15.07 -11.06 -20.14
C PRO A 92 -15.04 -12.56 -20.46
N GLY A 93 -13.95 -13.24 -20.09
CA GLY A 93 -13.83 -14.70 -20.18
C GLY A 93 -12.48 -15.26 -20.63
N ALA A 94 -11.36 -14.64 -20.28
CA ALA A 94 -10.04 -15.22 -20.51
C ALA A 94 -9.21 -15.17 -19.23
N ASP A 95 -8.97 -16.35 -18.65
CA ASP A 95 -7.95 -16.63 -17.64
C ASP A 95 -6.58 -16.18 -18.15
N GLY A 96 -6.18 -14.96 -17.79
CA GLY A 96 -4.90 -14.35 -18.15
C GLY A 96 -3.86 -14.55 -17.06
N VAL A 97 -3.30 -15.76 -16.98
CA VAL A 97 -2.15 -16.08 -16.13
C VAL A 97 -0.86 -15.48 -16.72
N ALA A 98 -0.33 -14.44 -16.07
CA ALA A 98 1.09 -14.05 -16.13
C ALA A 98 1.46 -13.05 -15.02
N ALA A 99 1.26 -13.49 -13.76
CA ALA A 99 1.94 -13.01 -12.57
C ALA A 99 2.06 -14.23 -11.65
N ASP A 100 2.78 -15.25 -12.13
CA ASP A 100 2.89 -16.56 -11.47
C ASP A 100 4.01 -16.51 -10.42
N GLU A 101 3.75 -17.12 -9.26
CA GLU A 101 4.60 -17.28 -8.06
C GLU A 101 4.42 -16.29 -6.88
N LEU A 102 3.39 -15.44 -6.87
CA LEU A 102 2.69 -15.12 -5.61
C LEU A 102 1.37 -15.87 -5.64
N GLU A 103 1.03 -16.56 -4.56
CA GLU A 103 -0.26 -17.26 -4.48
C GLU A 103 -1.35 -16.18 -4.63
N PRO A 104 -2.16 -16.17 -5.71
CA PRO A 104 -3.14 -15.11 -5.94
C PRO A 104 -4.13 -14.97 -4.77
N GLU A 105 -4.28 -16.05 -4.00
CA GLU A 105 -5.04 -16.13 -2.76
C GLU A 105 -4.44 -15.27 -1.62
N GLU A 106 -3.10 -15.24 -1.47
CA GLU A 106 -2.42 -14.40 -0.47
C GLU A 106 -2.56 -12.91 -0.81
N ASP A 107 -2.44 -12.59 -2.09
CA ASP A 107 -2.58 -11.23 -2.61
C ASP A 107 -4.01 -10.69 -2.47
N GLU A 108 -5.02 -11.53 -2.75
CA GLU A 108 -6.43 -11.21 -2.56
C GLU A 108 -6.76 -11.07 -1.07
N MET A 109 -6.24 -11.96 -0.22
CA MET A 109 -6.40 -11.89 1.23
C MET A 109 -5.84 -10.59 1.80
N GLY A 110 -4.61 -10.22 1.42
CA GLY A 110 -3.98 -8.97 1.87
C GLY A 110 -4.78 -7.73 1.49
N LEU A 111 -5.31 -7.67 0.25
CA LEU A 111 -6.19 -6.58 -0.19
C LEU A 111 -7.52 -6.56 0.56
N ALA A 112 -8.11 -7.72 0.86
CA ALA A 112 -9.32 -7.81 1.67
C ALA A 112 -9.07 -7.31 3.10
N VAL A 113 -7.92 -7.64 3.69
CA VAL A 113 -7.49 -7.13 5.01
C VAL A 113 -7.35 -5.62 4.97
N ILE A 114 -6.65 -5.06 3.99
CA ILE A 114 -6.51 -3.59 3.84
C ILE A 114 -7.89 -2.94 3.74
N SER A 115 -8.76 -3.46 2.88
CA SER A 115 -10.10 -2.90 2.65
C SER A 115 -10.99 -2.91 3.90
N GLY A 116 -10.73 -3.82 4.85
CA GLY A 116 -11.43 -3.88 6.13
C GLY A 116 -10.87 -2.96 7.23
N LEU A 117 -9.70 -2.33 7.01
CA LEU A 117 -8.95 -1.57 8.03
C LEU A 117 -8.80 -0.09 7.74
N VAL A 118 -9.06 0.35 6.50
CA VAL A 118 -8.82 1.73 6.07
C VAL A 118 -10.11 2.39 5.62
N ASP A 119 -10.21 3.71 5.78
CA ASP A 119 -11.43 4.44 5.44
C ASP A 119 -11.64 4.56 3.93
N ASP A 120 -10.55 4.72 3.17
CA ASP A 120 -10.54 4.72 1.70
C ASP A 120 -9.31 3.98 1.19
N VAL A 121 -9.52 3.08 0.24
CA VAL A 121 -8.47 2.35 -0.46
C VAL A 121 -8.67 2.47 -1.95
N GLU A 122 -7.59 2.76 -2.66
CA GLU A 122 -7.55 2.78 -4.10
C GLU A 122 -6.36 1.97 -4.59
N VAL A 123 -6.63 1.01 -5.47
CA VAL A 123 -5.61 0.17 -6.10
C VAL A 123 -5.57 0.53 -7.58
N ARG A 124 -4.40 0.95 -8.05
CA ARG A 124 -4.13 1.20 -9.46
C ARG A 124 -2.97 0.32 -9.91
N ALA A 125 -2.99 -0.08 -11.16
CA ALA A 125 -1.85 -0.71 -11.81
C ALA A 125 -1.75 -0.14 -13.22
N ASP A 126 -0.54 0.23 -13.61
CA ASP A 126 -0.24 0.68 -14.97
C ASP A 126 1.06 0.02 -15.49
N GLU A 127 1.54 0.49 -16.65
CA GLU A 127 2.78 -0.01 -17.26
C GLU A 127 4.04 0.24 -16.41
N HIS A 128 3.97 1.15 -15.44
CA HIS A 128 5.05 1.49 -14.51
C HIS A 128 4.94 0.74 -13.18
N GLY A 129 3.77 0.18 -12.86
CA GLY A 129 3.57 -0.78 -11.77
C GLY A 129 2.29 -0.58 -10.98
N GLY A 130 2.20 -1.28 -9.84
CA GLY A 130 1.09 -1.19 -8.91
C GLY A 130 1.26 -0.05 -7.89
N LEU A 131 0.14 0.54 -7.51
CA LEU A 131 0.01 1.57 -6.49
C LEU A 131 -1.19 1.27 -5.60
N ILE A 132 -0.94 1.14 -4.30
CA ILE A 132 -2.00 1.06 -3.28
C ILE A 132 -1.99 2.38 -2.50
N ARG A 133 -3.06 3.16 -2.62
CA ARG A 133 -3.31 4.37 -1.84
C ARG A 133 -4.32 4.06 -0.74
N MET A 134 -3.96 4.35 0.49
CA MET A 134 -4.80 4.19 1.68
C MET A 134 -4.95 5.52 2.38
N SER A 135 -6.08 5.78 3.02
CA SER A 135 -6.24 7.01 3.81
C SER A 135 -7.07 6.85 5.07
N TRP A 136 -6.83 7.75 6.02
CA TRP A 136 -7.48 7.85 7.32
C TRP A 136 -7.81 9.32 7.64
N PRO A 137 -8.92 9.62 8.33
CA PRO A 137 -9.19 10.96 8.81
C PRO A 137 -8.24 11.33 9.95
N THR A 138 -7.88 12.61 10.04
CA THR A 138 -7.24 13.14 11.24
C THR A 138 -8.30 13.36 12.33
N ALA A 139 -7.91 13.33 13.60
CA ALA A 139 -8.81 13.54 14.74
C ALA A 139 -9.56 14.89 14.66
N SER A 140 -8.97 15.89 14.00
CA SER A 140 -9.66 17.16 13.75
C SER A 140 -10.79 17.06 12.71
N ALA A 141 -10.75 16.08 11.81
CA ALA A 141 -11.76 15.82 10.80
C ALA A 141 -12.88 14.90 11.29
N ALA A 142 -12.54 13.90 12.12
CA ALA A 142 -13.50 12.93 12.67
C ALA A 142 -14.56 13.54 13.61
N VAL A 143 -14.34 14.78 14.08
CA VAL A 143 -15.21 15.49 15.04
C VAL A 143 -16.29 16.35 14.35
N LEU A 144 -16.26 16.50 13.03
CA LEU A 144 -17.26 17.30 12.28
C LEU A 144 -18.40 16.40 11.75
N PRO A 145 -19.67 16.64 12.15
CA PRO A 145 -20.83 15.89 11.67
C PRO A 145 -21.25 16.25 10.23
#